data_AF-A0A645F3A0-F1
#
_entry.id   AF-A0A645F3A0-F1
#
_cell.length_a   1.000
_cell.length_b   1.000
_cell.length_c   1.000
_cell.angle_alpha   90.00
_cell.angle_beta   90.00
_cell.angle_gamma   90.00
#
_symmetry.space_group_name_H-M   'P 1'
#
loop_
_entity.id
_entity.type
_entity.pdbx_description
1 polymer ?
#
loop_
_entity_poly.entity_id
_entity_poly.type
_entity_poly.pdbx_seq_one_letter_code
_entity_poly.pdbx_strand_id
1 'polypeptide(L)'
;MRHLTHLPVIIDPSHATGRYALVAPLAMAAVASGCDGLLIEVHNDPAHALSDGPQSLNPEAFDKLNHRILALHAFMTSGEGKA
;
A
#
# COMPACT_ATOMS: atom_id res chain seq x y z
N MET A 1 0.90 6.73 16.02
CA MET A 1 0.45 5.42 16.54
C MET A 1 1.58 4.59 17.15
N ARG A 2 2.75 4.46 16.51
CA ARG A 2 3.85 3.64 17.02
C ARG A 2 4.29 3.92 18.48
N HIS A 3 4.28 5.17 18.94
CA HIS A 3 4.63 5.49 20.33
C HIS A 3 3.51 5.21 21.36
N LEU A 4 2.31 4.85 20.90
CA LEU A 4 1.13 4.62 21.74
C LEU A 4 0.78 3.14 21.88
N THR A 5 1.36 2.27 21.06
CA THR A 5 1.11 0.83 21.08
C THR A 5 2.27 0.06 20.48
N HIS A 6 2.48 -1.15 20.98
CA HIS A 6 3.35 -2.18 20.41
C HIS A 6 2.76 -2.94 19.20
N LEU A 7 1.48 -2.71 18.88
CA LEU A 7 0.81 -3.44 17.80
C LEU A 7 1.24 -2.92 16.41
N PRO A 8 1.20 -3.78 15.37
CA PRO A 8 1.47 -3.36 14.00
C PRO A 8 0.55 -2.24 13.52
N VAL A 9 1.12 -1.31 12.75
CA VAL A 9 0.41 -0.21 12.07
C VAL A 9 0.29 -0.54 10.58
N ILE A 10 -0.92 -0.90 10.16
CA ILE A 10 -1.28 -1.18 8.76
C ILE A 10 -1.99 0.04 8.19
N ILE A 11 -1.64 0.43 6.96
CA ILE A 11 -2.26 1.56 6.25
C ILE A 11 -3.09 1.04 5.06
N ASP A 12 -4.33 1.49 4.96
CA ASP A 12 -5.22 1.24 3.83
C ASP A 12 -5.25 2.47 2.90
N PRO A 13 -4.47 2.48 1.79
CA PRO A 13 -4.52 3.57 0.82
C PRO A 13 -5.78 3.57 -0.07
N SER A 14 -6.50 2.45 -0.19
CA SER A 14 -7.73 2.35 -0.98
C SER A 14 -8.82 3.20 -0.34
N HIS A 15 -9.25 2.84 0.87
CA HIS A 15 -10.31 3.57 1.58
C HIS A 15 -9.90 4.99 1.97
N ALA A 16 -8.62 5.22 2.26
CA ALA A 16 -8.14 6.56 2.61
C ALA A 16 -8.31 7.56 1.46
N THR A 17 -8.30 7.11 0.21
CA THR A 17 -8.37 7.99 -0.97
C THR A 17 -9.70 7.88 -1.72
N GLY A 18 -10.35 6.72 -1.67
CA GLY A 18 -11.54 6.42 -2.47
C GLY A 18 -11.30 6.43 -3.98
N ARG A 19 -10.04 6.46 -4.43
CA ARG A 19 -9.67 6.70 -5.85
C ARG A 19 -8.43 5.92 -6.23
N TYR A 20 -8.57 4.97 -7.17
CA TYR A 20 -7.49 4.08 -7.62
C TYR A 20 -6.22 4.85 -8.04
N ALA A 21 -6.37 6.02 -8.65
CA ALA A 21 -5.25 6.85 -9.11
C ALA A 21 -4.35 7.37 -7.96
N LEU A 22 -4.88 7.44 -6.73
CA LEU A 22 -4.16 7.89 -5.54
C LEU A 22 -3.64 6.74 -4.68
N VAL A 23 -4.08 5.49 -4.93
CA VAL A 23 -3.66 4.31 -4.17
C VAL A 23 -2.15 4.10 -4.27
N ALA A 24 -1.59 4.12 -5.48
CA ALA A 24 -0.16 3.92 -5.69
C ALA A 24 0.72 4.97 -4.97
N PRO A 25 0.53 6.29 -5.15
CA PRO A 25 1.36 7.27 -4.45
C PRO A 25 1.18 7.21 -2.92
N LEU A 26 -0.03 6.96 -2.41
CA LEU A 26 -0.25 6.85 -0.96
C LEU A 26 0.36 5.57 -0.38
N ALA A 27 0.29 4.45 -1.08
CA ALA A 27 0.96 3.20 -0.68
C ALA A 27 2.48 3.38 -0.57
N MET A 28 3.09 4.07 -1.55
CA MET A 28 4.53 4.39 -1.49
C MET A 28 4.87 5.30 -0.31
N ALA A 29 4.04 6.31 -0.03
CA ALA A 29 4.21 7.18 1.12
C ALA A 29 4.04 6.43 2.46
N ALA A 30 3.09 5.49 2.53
CA ALA A 30 2.87 4.65 3.69
C ALA A 30 4.11 3.78 3.98
N VAL A 31 4.68 3.12 2.98
CA VAL A 31 5.94 2.37 3.13
C VAL A 31 7.08 3.28 3.55
N ALA A 32 7.24 4.44 2.89
CA ALA A 32 8.27 5.42 3.23
C ALA A 32 8.15 5.96 4.67
N SER A 33 6.93 6.00 5.23
CA SER A 33 6.69 6.37 6.64
C SER A 33 7.08 5.26 7.63
N GLY A 34 7.45 4.08 7.11
CA GLY A 34 7.76 2.89 7.88
C GLY A 34 6.51 2.29 8.51
N CYS A 35 5.44 2.06 7.74
CA CYS A 35 4.32 1.25 8.20
C CYS A 35 4.68 -0.24 8.24
N ASP A 36 4.00 -1.05 9.06
CA ASP A 36 4.25 -2.50 9.15
C ASP A 36 3.57 -3.30 8.03
N GLY A 37 2.57 -2.72 7.37
CA GLY A 37 1.86 -3.38 6.30
C GLY A 37 0.91 -2.46 5.55
N LEU A 38 0.39 -2.97 4.44
CA LEU A 38 -0.58 -2.30 3.59
C LEU A 38 -1.81 -3.18 3.41
N LEU A 39 -2.99 -2.56 3.35
CA LEU A 39 -4.23 -3.19 2.91
C LEU A 39 -4.67 -2.52 1.61
N ILE A 40 -4.60 -3.24 0.49
CA ILE A 40 -4.91 -2.69 -0.84
C ILE A 40 -6.03 -3.51 -1.45
N GLU A 41 -7.06 -2.83 -1.94
CA GLU A 41 -8.16 -3.48 -2.66
C GLU A 41 -7.81 -3.75 -4.12
N VAL A 42 -8.11 -4.97 -4.55
CA VAL A 42 -7.85 -5.44 -5.91
C VAL A 42 -9.09 -6.19 -6.41
N HIS A 43 -9.55 -5.85 -7.60
CA HIS A 43 -10.63 -6.54 -8.29
C HIS A 43 -10.23 -6.85 -9.74
N ASN A 44 -10.59 -8.02 -10.27
CA ASN A 44 -10.26 -8.40 -11.65
C ASN A 44 -10.94 -7.50 -12.69
N ASP A 45 -12.09 -6.92 -12.34
CA ASP A 45 -12.86 -6.00 -13.16
C ASP A 45 -13.44 -4.85 -12.31
N PRO A 46 -12.66 -3.81 -11.96
CA PRO A 46 -13.11 -2.76 -11.06
C PRO A 46 -14.36 -2.01 -11.53
N ALA A 47 -14.61 -1.96 -12.84
CA ALA A 47 -15.77 -1.28 -13.41
C ALA A 47 -17.10 -1.96 -13.07
N HIS A 48 -17.07 -3.27 -12.79
CA HIS A 48 -18.24 -4.08 -12.45
C HIS A 48 -18.19 -4.65 -11.03
N ALA A 49 -17.31 -4.13 -10.17
CA ALA A 49 -17.24 -4.54 -8.77
C ALA A 49 -18.55 -4.19 -8.04
N LEU A 50 -19.07 -5.13 -7.24
CA LEU A 50 -20.29 -4.92 -6.44
C LEU A 50 -20.10 -3.91 -5.30
N SER A 51 -18.85 -3.70 -4.88
CA SER A 51 -18.43 -2.73 -3.89
C SER A 51 -17.08 -2.15 -4.31
N ASP A 52 -16.86 -0.88 -3.99
CA ASP A 52 -15.52 -0.26 -3.97
C ASP A 52 -14.69 -0.33 -5.27
N GLY A 53 -15.38 -0.46 -6.40
CA GLY A 53 -14.77 -0.39 -7.74
C GLY A 53 -13.90 0.85 -7.99
N PRO A 54 -14.32 2.08 -7.62
CA PRO A 54 -13.54 3.30 -7.85
C PRO A 54 -12.16 3.35 -7.16
N GLN A 55 -11.96 2.59 -6.08
CA GLN A 55 -10.71 2.55 -5.31
C GLN A 55 -9.92 1.24 -5.49
N SER A 56 -10.52 0.24 -6.16
CA SER A 56 -9.90 -1.04 -6.45
C SER A 56 -8.89 -0.92 -7.61
N LEU A 57 -7.69 -1.47 -7.42
CA LEU A 57 -6.76 -1.70 -8.52
C LEU A 57 -7.18 -2.95 -9.32
N ASN A 58 -6.76 -3.03 -10.57
CA ASN A 58 -6.75 -4.31 -11.28
C ASN A 58 -5.45 -5.09 -10.97
N PRO A 59 -5.39 -6.41 -11.26
CA PRO A 59 -4.22 -7.22 -10.92
C PRO A 59 -2.90 -6.72 -11.54
N GLU A 60 -2.95 -6.20 -12.77
CA GLU A 60 -1.76 -5.67 -13.45
C GLU A 60 -1.23 -4.39 -12.78
N ALA A 61 -2.13 -3.48 -12.39
CA ALA A 61 -1.77 -2.27 -11.67
C ALA A 61 -1.24 -2.59 -10.26
N PHE A 62 -1.84 -3.58 -9.59
CA PHE A 62 -1.35 -4.08 -8.31
C PHE A 62 0.05 -4.68 -8.43
N ASP A 63 0.31 -5.52 -9.44
CA ASP A 63 1.64 -6.13 -9.64
C ASP A 63 2.73 -5.07 -9.86
N LYS A 64 2.45 -4.05 -10.69
CA LYS A 64 3.35 -2.90 -10.88
C LYS A 64 3.62 -2.14 -9.59
N LEU A 65 2.58 -1.93 -8.78
CA LEU A 65 2.71 -1.27 -7.47
C LEU A 65 3.51 -2.13 -6.49
N ASN A 66 3.25 -3.44 -6.43
CA ASN A 66 3.91 -4.37 -5.54
C ASN A 66 5.43 -4.43 -5.79
N HIS A 67 5.85 -4.48 -7.05
CA HIS A 67 7.28 -4.40 -7.39
C HIS A 67 7.95 -3.12 -6.86
N ARG A 68 7.26 -1.98 -6.95
CA ARG A 68 7.78 -0.69 -6.44
C ARG A 68 7.82 -0.65 -4.91
N ILE A 69 6.78 -1.18 -4.25
CA ILE A 69 6.71 -1.31 -2.79
C ILE A 69 7.87 -2.16 -2.27
N LEU A 70 8.08 -3.35 -2.84
CA LEU A 70 9.13 -4.26 -2.41
C LEU A 70 10.52 -3.68 -2.64
N ALA A 71 10.74 -3.00 -3.78
CA ALA A 71 12.00 -2.32 -4.04
C ALA A 71 12.28 -1.19 -3.03
N LEU A 72 11.27 -0.36 -2.71
CA LEU A 72 11.42 0.69 -1.71
C LEU A 72 11.67 0.11 -0.32
N HIS A 73 10.89 -0.89 0.10
CA HIS A 73 11.08 -1.55 1.39
C HIS A 73 12.48 -2.16 1.52
N ALA A 74 12.97 -2.85 0.48
CA ALA A 74 14.32 -3.39 0.44
C ALA A 74 15.37 -2.29 0.57
N PHE A 75 15.21 -1.16 -0.13
CA PHE A 75 16.11 -0.01 -0.02
C PHE A 75 16.14 0.57 1.40
N MET A 76 14.98 0.75 2.02
CA MET A 76 14.86 1.30 3.37
C MET A 76 15.52 0.38 4.43
N THR A 77 15.34 -0.93 4.29
CA THR A 77 15.85 -1.93 5.25
C THR A 77 17.32 -2.31 5.00
N SER A 78 17.86 -2.08 3.80
CA SER A 78 19.26 -2.38 3.47
C SER A 78 20.28 -1.56 4.28
N GLY A 79 19.85 -0.47 4.94
CA GLY A 79 20.69 0.35 5.81
C GLY A 79 20.66 -0.04 7.30
N GLU A 80 19.68 -0.83 7.73
CA GLU A 80 19.40 -1.07 9.16
C GLU A 80 20.20 -2.26 9.75
N GLY A 81 20.95 -2.99 8.92
CA GLY A 81 21.78 -4.14 9.33
C GLY A 81 23.29 -3.90 9.50
N LYS A 82 23.73 -2.64 9.68
CA LYS A 82 25.15 -2.26 9.88
C LYS A 82 25.40 -1.39 11.13
N ALA A 83 24.66 -1.64 12.21
CA ALA A 83 24.98 -1.11 13.53
C ALA A 83 25.19 -2.27 14.51
#